data_AF-A0A7F8Q808-F1
#
_entry.id   AF-A0A7F8Q808-F1
#
_cell.length_a   1.000
_cell.length_b   1.000
_cell.length_c   1.000
_cell.angle_alpha   90.00
_cell.angle_beta   90.00
_cell.angle_gamma   90.00
#
_symmetry.space_group_name_H-M   'P 1'
#
loop_
_entity.id
_entity.type
_entity.pdbx_description
1 polymer ?
#
loop_
_entity_poly.entity_id
_entity_poly.type
_entity_poly.pdbx_seq_one_letter_code
_entity_poly.pdbx_strand_id
1 'polypeptide(L)'
;MHGPCSPLFLLLLAATGGPAGALTDDEKHMMVELHNLYRAQVAPPAADMLQMRWDEELAAFAKAYARQCVWGHNKERGRRGENLFAITEEGLDVPLAMEEWHHEREHYNLSTATCAQGQMCGHYTQPCVK
;
A
#
# COMPACT_ATOMS: atom_id res chain seq x y z
N MET A 1 25.31 -45.09 -27.82
CA MET A 1 24.68 -43.82 -28.22
C MET A 1 23.24 -44.15 -28.56
N HIS A 2 22.31 -43.88 -27.63
CA HIS A 2 20.90 -44.24 -27.72
C HIS A 2 20.04 -43.05 -27.29
N GLY A 3 18.99 -42.75 -28.05
CA GLY A 3 17.79 -42.05 -27.56
C GLY A 3 17.57 -40.61 -28.06
N PRO A 4 16.59 -40.38 -28.95
CA PRO A 4 16.17 -39.06 -29.43
C PRO A 4 14.99 -38.45 -28.64
N CYS A 5 14.90 -37.12 -28.73
CA CYS A 5 13.70 -36.26 -28.74
C CYS A 5 12.49 -36.65 -27.87
N SER A 6 12.29 -35.94 -26.75
CA SER A 6 11.03 -35.92 -25.99
C SER A 6 10.28 -34.61 -26.28
N PRO A 7 8.95 -34.65 -26.50
CA PRO A 7 8.20 -33.54 -27.06
C PRO A 7 7.99 -32.45 -26.01
N LEU A 8 8.24 -31.22 -26.47
CA LEU A 8 7.51 -29.99 -26.17
C LEU A 8 6.37 -30.17 -25.16
N PHE A 9 6.66 -30.05 -23.86
CA PHE A 9 5.65 -29.68 -22.89
C PHE A 9 5.34 -28.20 -23.16
N LEU A 10 4.30 -27.95 -23.97
CA LEU A 10 3.57 -26.71 -23.88
C LEU A 10 2.96 -26.70 -22.47
N LEU A 11 3.70 -26.14 -21.51
CA LEU A 11 3.08 -25.65 -20.29
C LEU A 11 2.29 -24.42 -20.73
N LEU A 12 1.03 -24.62 -21.14
CA LEU A 12 0.03 -23.59 -20.91
C LEU A 12 -0.02 -23.44 -19.38
N LEU A 13 0.83 -22.57 -18.85
CA LEU A 13 0.39 -21.72 -17.77
C LEU A 13 -0.78 -20.95 -18.39
N ALA A 14 -1.97 -21.51 -18.24
CA ALA A 14 -3.12 -20.67 -18.02
C ALA A 14 -2.69 -19.81 -16.84
N ALA A 15 -2.19 -18.60 -17.14
CA ALA A 15 -2.28 -17.51 -16.20
C ALA A 15 -3.78 -17.46 -15.92
N THR A 16 -4.19 -18.12 -14.83
CA THR A 16 -5.39 -17.71 -14.14
C THR A 16 -5.04 -16.30 -13.72
N GLY A 17 -5.30 -15.34 -14.61
CA GLY A 17 -5.58 -13.97 -14.23
C GLY A 17 -6.83 -14.06 -13.37
N GLY A 18 -6.65 -14.53 -12.14
CA GLY A 18 -7.54 -14.19 -11.05
C GLY A 18 -7.60 -12.67 -11.08
N PRO A 19 -8.80 -12.09 -10.92
CA PRO A 19 -8.87 -10.65 -10.82
C PRO A 19 -7.87 -10.24 -9.73
N ALA A 20 -7.07 -9.20 -9.96
CA ALA A 20 -6.48 -8.46 -8.85
C ALA A 20 -7.62 -8.24 -7.84
N GLY A 21 -7.58 -9.03 -6.75
CA GLY A 21 -8.75 -9.34 -5.96
C GLY A 21 -9.30 -8.06 -5.33
N ALA A 22 -10.60 -8.04 -5.03
CA ALA A 22 -11.01 -7.12 -3.98
C ALA A 22 -10.26 -7.52 -2.71
N LEU A 23 -9.82 -6.55 -1.91
CA LEU A 23 -9.32 -6.82 -0.56
C LEU A 23 -10.35 -7.65 0.20
N THR A 24 -9.88 -8.72 0.83
CA THR A 24 -10.64 -9.51 1.80
C THR A 24 -10.99 -8.65 3.01
N ASP A 25 -12.03 -9.03 3.75
CA ASP A 25 -12.42 -8.27 4.94
C ASP A 25 -11.31 -8.28 6.02
N ASP A 26 -10.53 -9.36 6.10
CA ASP A 26 -9.35 -9.45 6.97
C ASP A 26 -8.26 -8.46 6.56
N GLU A 27 -7.96 -8.33 5.26
CA GLU A 27 -7.00 -7.33 4.75
C GLU A 27 -7.49 -5.89 5.02
N LYS A 28 -8.78 -5.60 4.82
CA LYS A 28 -9.36 -4.29 5.15
C LYS A 28 -9.22 -3.99 6.63
N HIS A 29 -9.53 -4.96 7.48
CA HIS A 29 -9.41 -4.83 8.93
C HIS A 29 -7.97 -4.56 9.34
N MET A 30 -7.04 -5.39 8.83
CA MET A 30 -5.60 -5.26 9.07
C MET A 30 -5.06 -3.88 8.64
N MET A 31 -5.47 -3.36 7.48
CA MET A 31 -5.08 -2.00 7.05
C MET A 31 -5.50 -0.95 8.09
N VAL A 32 -6.73 -1.00 8.58
CA VAL A 32 -7.22 -0.03 9.57
C VAL A 32 -6.54 -0.19 10.92
N GLU A 33 -6.34 -1.44 11.37
CA GLU A 33 -5.64 -1.74 12.62
C GLU A 33 -4.20 -1.22 12.59
N LEU A 34 -3.44 -1.51 11.54
CA LEU A 34 -2.06 -1.04 11.40
C LEU A 34 -1.97 0.47 11.31
N HIS A 35 -2.87 1.13 10.58
CA HIS A 35 -2.94 2.60 10.57
C HIS A 35 -3.15 3.16 11.98
N ASN A 36 -4.13 2.64 12.72
CA ASN A 36 -4.44 3.10 14.07
C ASN A 36 -3.31 2.78 15.06
N LEU A 37 -2.67 1.62 14.93
CA LEU A 37 -1.50 1.22 15.71
C LEU A 37 -0.37 2.23 15.54
N TYR A 38 0.00 2.56 14.30
CA TYR A 38 1.08 3.51 14.02
C TYR A 38 0.72 4.94 14.41
N ARG A 39 -0.54 5.36 14.23
CA ARG A 39 -1.05 6.66 14.72
C ARG A 39 -0.93 6.79 16.24
N ALA A 40 -1.13 5.71 16.99
CA ALA A 40 -1.01 5.70 18.44
C ALA A 40 0.45 5.71 18.94
N GLN A 41 1.42 5.37 18.09
CA GLN A 41 2.85 5.26 18.45
C GLN A 41 3.69 6.50 18.13
N VAL A 42 3.07 7.57 17.60
CA VAL A 42 3.81 8.79 17.26
C VAL A 42 4.49 9.41 18.48
N ALA A 43 5.73 9.88 18.29
CA ALA A 43 6.55 10.51 19.32
C ALA A 43 7.13 11.83 18.76
N PRO A 44 6.79 13.00 19.34
CA PRO A 44 5.95 13.19 20.53
C PRO A 44 4.48 12.78 20.30
N PRO A 45 3.74 12.43 21.37
CA PRO A 45 2.32 12.10 21.27
C PRO A 45 1.51 13.24 20.66
N ALA A 46 0.58 12.90 19.78
CA ALA A 46 -0.35 13.86 19.19
C ALA A 46 -1.53 14.14 20.13
N ALA A 47 -1.98 15.40 20.17
CA ALA A 47 -3.06 15.84 21.07
C ALA A 47 -4.46 15.50 20.54
N ASP A 48 -4.60 15.39 19.21
CA ASP A 48 -5.88 15.32 18.48
C ASP A 48 -5.85 14.27 17.35
N MET A 49 -5.04 13.23 17.50
CA MET A 49 -4.98 12.12 16.55
C MET A 49 -6.30 11.34 16.53
N LEU A 50 -7.08 11.52 15.47
CA LEU A 50 -8.35 10.81 15.25
C LEU A 50 -8.16 9.29 15.05
N GLN A 51 -9.18 8.50 15.37
CA GLN A 51 -9.21 7.09 15.01
C GLN A 51 -9.65 6.92 13.56
N MET A 52 -8.93 6.13 12.77
CA MET A 52 -9.30 5.76 11.41
C MET A 52 -10.30 4.61 11.41
N ARG A 53 -11.19 4.62 10.41
CA ARG A 53 -12.14 3.54 10.12
C ARG A 53 -12.13 3.26 8.63
N TRP A 54 -12.55 2.06 8.24
CA TRP A 54 -12.72 1.73 6.83
C TRP A 54 -13.83 2.58 6.20
N ASP A 55 -13.64 2.94 4.94
CA ASP A 55 -14.61 3.68 4.13
C ASP A 55 -14.73 2.99 2.77
N GLU A 56 -15.91 2.41 2.52
CA GLU A 56 -16.15 1.62 1.31
C GLU A 56 -16.20 2.49 0.03
N GLU A 57 -16.53 3.78 0.13
CA GLU A 57 -16.52 4.68 -1.02
C GLU A 57 -15.07 5.01 -1.43
N LEU A 58 -14.20 5.26 -0.45
CA LEU A 58 -12.76 5.44 -0.71
C LEU A 58 -12.13 4.17 -1.25
N ALA A 59 -12.49 3.00 -0.74
CA ALA A 59 -12.01 1.71 -1.24
C ALA A 59 -12.41 1.47 -2.70
N ALA A 60 -13.68 1.73 -3.04
CA ALA A 60 -14.16 1.61 -4.41
C ALA A 60 -13.44 2.59 -5.36
N PHE A 61 -13.20 3.81 -4.91
CA PHE A 61 -12.44 4.82 -5.65
C PHE A 61 -10.99 4.39 -5.90
N ALA A 62 -10.28 3.94 -4.88
CA ALA A 62 -8.90 3.45 -4.98
C ALA A 62 -8.79 2.23 -5.89
N LYS A 63 -9.72 1.28 -5.75
CA LYS A 63 -9.78 0.08 -6.61
C LYS A 63 -10.00 0.41 -8.08
N ALA A 64 -10.88 1.38 -8.38
CA ALA A 64 -11.13 1.81 -9.75
C ALA A 64 -9.87 2.41 -10.40
N TYR A 65 -9.06 3.14 -9.63
CA TYR A 65 -7.81 3.70 -10.11
C TYR A 65 -6.70 2.65 -10.23
N ALA A 66 -6.49 1.81 -9.22
CA ALA A 66 -5.45 0.78 -9.20
C ALA A 66 -5.57 -0.20 -10.38
N ARG A 67 -6.79 -0.49 -10.84
CA ARG A 67 -7.08 -1.32 -12.02
C ARG A 67 -6.55 -0.77 -13.34
N GLN A 68 -6.20 0.52 -13.41
CA GLN A 68 -5.59 1.11 -14.59
C GLN A 68 -4.11 0.73 -14.73
N CYS A 69 -3.50 0.16 -13.68
CA CYS A 69 -2.10 -0.26 -13.66
C CYS A 69 -1.11 0.85 -14.05
N VAL A 70 -1.40 2.09 -13.64
CA VAL A 70 -0.54 3.25 -13.84
C VAL A 70 0.25 3.53 -12.57
N TRP A 71 1.58 3.48 -12.64
CA TRP A 71 2.44 3.90 -11.55
C TRP A 71 2.52 5.42 -11.47
N GLY A 72 1.55 6.01 -10.78
CA GLY A 72 1.45 7.44 -10.56
C GLY A 72 0.22 7.78 -9.75
N HIS A 73 0.22 8.98 -9.17
CA HIS A 73 -0.90 9.44 -8.35
C HIS A 73 -2.13 9.83 -9.17
N ASN A 74 -3.34 9.53 -8.68
CA ASN A 74 -4.59 9.81 -9.35
C ASN A 74 -4.85 11.32 -9.44
N LYS A 75 -4.81 11.88 -10.65
CA LYS A 75 -5.04 13.33 -10.89
C LYS A 75 -6.47 13.77 -10.59
N GLU A 76 -7.43 12.84 -10.57
CA GLU A 76 -8.85 13.09 -10.33
C GLU A 76 -9.26 12.81 -8.87
N ARG A 77 -8.30 12.57 -7.97
CA ARG A 77 -8.59 12.30 -6.54
C ARG A 77 -9.16 13.48 -5.77
N GLY A 78 -9.17 14.68 -6.34
CA GLY A 78 -9.65 15.89 -5.68
C GLY A 78 -8.83 16.17 -4.42
N ARG A 79 -9.50 16.27 -3.26
CA ARG A 79 -8.86 16.55 -1.96
C ARG A 79 -8.47 15.30 -1.17
N ARG A 80 -8.73 14.10 -1.69
CA ARG A 80 -8.34 12.85 -1.02
C ARG A 80 -6.82 12.69 -1.03
N GLY A 81 -6.27 12.27 0.10
CA GLY A 81 -4.89 11.77 0.17
C GLY A 81 -4.75 10.46 -0.60
N GLU A 82 -3.51 10.05 -0.89
CA GLU A 82 -3.24 8.80 -1.60
C GLU A 82 -1.82 8.34 -1.28
N ASN A 83 -1.68 7.09 -0.83
CA ASN A 83 -0.42 6.37 -0.75
C ASN A 83 -0.46 5.22 -1.77
N LEU A 84 0.66 4.96 -2.44
CA LEU A 84 0.78 3.92 -3.45
C LEU A 84 1.84 2.89 -3.02
N PHE A 85 1.59 1.63 -3.34
CA PHE A 85 2.52 0.54 -3.11
C PHE A 85 2.44 -0.41 -4.31
N ALA A 86 3.58 -0.97 -4.69
CA ALA A 86 3.69 -1.95 -5.75
C ALA A 86 4.75 -2.99 -5.38
N ILE A 87 4.44 -4.25 -5.67
CA ILE A 87 5.32 -5.40 -5.46
C ILE A 87 5.32 -6.25 -6.73
N THR A 88 6.38 -7.03 -6.94
CA THR A 88 6.51 -7.95 -8.07
C THR A 88 5.89 -9.33 -7.81
N GLU A 89 5.72 -9.69 -6.54
CA GLU A 89 5.12 -10.96 -6.12
C GLU A 89 3.61 -10.99 -6.36
N GLU A 90 3.05 -12.19 -6.46
CA GLU A 90 1.61 -12.36 -6.59
C GLU A 90 0.88 -12.05 -5.28
N GLY A 91 -0.16 -11.22 -5.37
CA GLY A 91 -0.97 -10.82 -4.22
C GLY A 91 -0.48 -9.53 -3.56
N LEU A 92 -1.35 -8.95 -2.73
CA LEU A 92 -1.00 -7.79 -1.92
C LEU A 92 -0.48 -8.27 -0.57
N ASP A 93 0.70 -7.79 -0.18
CA ASP A 93 1.19 -7.92 1.19
C ASP A 93 0.83 -6.64 1.96
N VAL A 94 -0.33 -6.65 2.62
CA VAL A 94 -0.82 -5.51 3.40
C VAL A 94 0.14 -5.13 4.54
N PRO A 95 0.61 -6.06 5.40
CA PRO A 95 1.59 -5.75 6.43
C PRO A 95 2.83 -5.06 5.89
N LEU A 96 3.41 -5.58 4.79
CA LEU A 96 4.61 -5.01 4.19
C LEU A 96 4.35 -3.59 3.66
N ALA A 97 3.26 -3.38 2.92
CA ALA A 97 2.92 -2.04 2.41
C ALA A 97 2.75 -1.01 3.53
N MET A 98 2.07 -1.42 4.61
CA MET A 98 1.83 -0.60 5.79
C MET A 98 3.12 -0.28 6.54
N GLU A 99 4.02 -1.25 6.67
CA GLU A 99 5.32 -1.08 7.31
C GLU A 99 6.23 -0.15 6.50
N GLU A 100 6.35 -0.36 5.19
CA GLU A 100 7.18 0.48 4.30
C GLU A 100 6.74 1.95 4.32
N TRP A 101 5.43 2.21 4.23
CA TRP A 101 4.91 3.58 4.36
C TRP A 101 5.21 4.19 5.73
N HIS A 102 5.14 3.40 6.80
CA HIS A 102 5.43 3.88 8.15
C HIS A 102 6.93 4.09 8.40
N HIS A 103 7.78 3.28 7.77
CA HIS A 103 9.22 3.27 7.96
C HIS A 103 9.88 4.59 7.55
N GLU A 104 9.28 5.34 6.63
CA GLU A 104 9.73 6.70 6.28
C GLU A 104 9.83 7.65 7.49
N ARG A 105 9.20 7.33 8.64
CA ARG A 105 9.37 8.04 9.91
C ARG A 105 10.84 8.20 10.32
N GLU A 106 11.71 7.26 9.95
CA GLU A 106 13.14 7.31 10.28
C GLU A 106 13.85 8.51 9.64
N HIS A 107 13.26 9.06 8.59
CA HIS A 107 13.78 10.21 7.85
C HIS A 107 13.00 11.49 8.12
N TYR A 108 11.94 11.44 8.93
CA TYR A 108 11.08 12.58 9.22
C TYR A 108 11.29 13.13 10.61
N ASN A 109 11.60 14.43 10.70
CA ASN A 109 11.69 15.14 11.96
C ASN A 109 10.34 15.84 12.26
N LEU A 110 9.61 15.31 13.26
CA LEU A 110 8.31 15.84 13.67
C LEU A 110 8.39 17.27 14.24
N SER A 111 9.45 17.58 14.99
CA SER A 111 9.66 18.87 15.64
C SER A 111 9.86 20.00 14.62
N THR A 112 10.63 19.74 13.55
CA THR A 112 10.89 20.72 12.48
C THR A 112 9.92 20.57 11.30
N ALA A 113 9.12 19.51 11.25
CA ALA A 113 8.25 19.15 10.13
C ALA A 113 9.01 19.00 8.81
N THR A 114 10.20 18.39 8.85
CA THR A 114 11.08 18.24 7.67
C THR A 114 11.43 16.79 7.40
N CYS A 115 11.46 16.42 6.13
CA CYS A 115 12.04 15.18 5.65
C CYS A 115 13.53 15.37 5.36
N ALA A 116 14.35 14.36 5.65
CA ALA A 116 15.77 14.37 5.30
C ALA A 116 15.97 14.54 3.78
N GLN A 117 17.04 15.23 3.40
CA GLN A 117 17.32 15.52 1.99
C GLN A 117 17.45 14.23 1.18
N GLY A 118 16.71 14.15 0.06
CA GLY A 118 16.71 12.99 -0.83
C GLY A 118 15.88 11.80 -0.35
N GLN A 119 15.23 11.91 0.81
CA GLN A 119 14.34 10.86 1.34
C GLN A 119 12.87 11.16 0.98
N MET A 120 12.04 10.13 1.09
CA MET A 120 10.58 10.23 1.00
C MET A 120 9.99 10.11 2.39
N CYS A 121 9.06 11.01 2.72
CA CYS A 121 8.32 11.00 3.99
C CYS A 121 6.80 11.22 3.79
N GLY A 122 6.35 11.26 2.54
CA GLY A 122 4.97 11.56 2.19
C GLY A 122 4.01 10.46 2.63
N HIS A 123 4.43 9.20 2.52
CA HIS A 123 3.61 8.07 2.91
C HIS A 123 3.44 7.99 4.42
N TYR A 124 4.49 8.31 5.20
CA TYR A 124 4.40 8.36 6.66
C TYR A 124 3.57 9.55 7.15
N THR A 125 3.74 10.73 6.56
CA THR A 125 3.08 11.95 7.06
C THR A 125 1.59 12.03 6.73
N GLN A 126 1.14 11.44 5.61
CA GLN A 126 -0.26 11.43 5.21
C GLN A 126 -1.23 10.82 6.25
N PRO A 127 -0.95 9.63 6.83
CA PRO A 127 -1.76 9.05 7.90
C PRO A 127 -1.41 9.59 9.28
N CYS A 128 -0.36 10.40 9.45
CA CYS A 128 0.01 11.03 10.72
C CYS A 128 -0.30 12.53 10.64
N VAL A 129 -1.59 12.87 10.55
CA VAL A 129 -2.03 14.27 10.58
C VAL A 129 -1.70 14.85 11.96
N LYS A 130 -0.99 15.98 11.96
CA LYS A 130 -0.71 16.80 13.14
C LYS A 130 -1.97 17.34 13.79
#